data_AF-A0AA41NGE1-F1
#
_entry.id   AF-A0AA41NGE1-F1
#
_cell.length_a   1.000
_cell.length_b   1.000
_cell.length_c   1.000
_cell.angle_alpha   90.00
_cell.angle_beta   90.00
_cell.angle_gamma   90.00
#
_symmetry.space_group_name_H-M   'P 1'
#
loop_
_entity.id
_entity.type
_entity.pdbx_description
1 polymer ?
#
loop_
_entity_poly.entity_id
_entity_poly.type
_entity_poly.pdbx_seq_one_letter_code
_entity_poly.pdbx_strand_id
1 'polypeptide(L)'
;MKEILDKKVEKVTISSRLVSSPCCIVNSTYGWTANVNWVMKAQALRDNSIMGYMMAKKTWRSPYCGDTGKGQRPTKRTKDLVVLLLETALLSSGFSLENPQNHSNPIFHRHTILTHSSPSR
;
A
#
# COMPACT_ATOMS: atom_id res chain seq x y z
N MET A 1 12.19 3.93 5.00
CA MET A 1 10.84 3.69 4.42
C MET A 1 10.78 4.02 2.92
N LYS A 2 11.24 5.20 2.50
CA LYS A 2 11.31 5.57 1.07
C LYS A 2 12.08 4.54 0.22
N GLU A 3 13.27 4.11 0.65
CA GLU A 3 14.08 3.11 -0.08
C GLU A 3 13.39 1.74 -0.31
N ILE A 4 12.53 1.32 0.62
CA ILE A 4 11.79 0.04 0.52
C ILE A 4 10.63 0.17 -0.47
N LEU A 5 10.09 1.39 -0.59
CA LEU A 5 8.85 1.70 -1.29
C LEU A 5 9.04 2.44 -2.61
N ASP A 6 10.28 2.78 -2.98
CA ASP A 6 10.65 3.69 -4.07
C ASP A 6 10.10 3.26 -5.44
N LYS A 7 9.92 1.95 -5.65
CA LYS A 7 9.33 1.41 -6.88
C LYS A 7 7.80 1.47 -6.93
N LYS A 8 7.11 1.62 -5.79
CA LYS A 8 5.64 1.51 -5.68
C LYS A 8 4.94 2.85 -5.36
N VAL A 9 5.63 3.81 -4.74
CA VAL A 9 5.09 5.14 -4.41
C VAL A 9 6.10 6.23 -4.77
N GLU A 10 5.60 7.36 -5.26
CA GLU A 10 6.43 8.50 -5.65
C GLU A 10 6.98 9.23 -4.42
N LYS A 11 6.12 9.42 -3.42
CA LYS A 11 6.44 10.25 -2.26
C LYS A 11 5.87 9.64 -0.99
N VAL A 12 6.63 9.74 0.08
CA VAL A 12 6.22 9.40 1.45
C VAL A 12 6.11 10.70 2.23
N THR A 13 4.93 11.01 2.76
CA THR A 13 4.66 12.26 3.50
C THR A 13 3.97 11.93 4.82
N ILE A 14 4.27 12.70 5.86
CA ILE A 14 3.57 12.60 7.14
C ILE A 14 2.31 13.46 7.07
N SER A 15 1.18 12.94 7.54
CA SER A 15 -0.08 13.67 7.49
C SER A 15 -0.84 13.60 8.81
N SER A 16 -1.17 14.77 9.36
CA SER A 16 -2.04 14.93 10.54
C SER A 16 -3.53 14.70 10.24
N ARG A 17 -3.90 14.43 8.98
CA ARG A 17 -5.30 14.20 8.57
C ARG A 17 -5.81 12.80 8.92
N LEU A 18 -4.91 11.89 9.30
CA LEU A 18 -5.24 10.51 9.61
C LEU A 18 -5.40 10.34 11.12
N VAL A 19 -6.61 9.98 11.57
CA VAL A 19 -6.93 9.82 12.99
C VAL A 19 -7.05 8.33 13.36
N SER A 20 -7.84 7.57 12.60
CA SER A 20 -8.10 6.14 12.88
C SER A 20 -7.31 5.17 11.99
N SER A 21 -6.86 5.62 10.81
CA SER A 21 -6.13 4.76 9.87
C SER A 21 -4.61 4.91 10.04
N PRO A 22 -3.86 3.80 10.12
CA PRO A 22 -2.40 3.84 10.27
C PRO A 22 -1.68 4.39 9.03
N CYS A 23 -2.32 4.38 7.84
CA CYS A 23 -1.77 4.92 6.61
C CYS A 23 -2.83 5.02 5.51
N CYS A 24 -2.61 5.87 4.50
CA CYS A 24 -3.44 5.94 3.30
C CYS A 24 -2.63 6.25 2.05
N ILE A 25 -3.20 5.90 0.89
CA ILE A 25 -2.66 6.26 -0.42
C ILE A 25 -3.49 7.39 -1.00
N VAL A 26 -2.80 8.43 -1.46
CA VAL A 26 -3.41 9.57 -2.10
C VAL A 26 -2.85 9.73 -3.50
N ASN A 27 -3.73 9.92 -4.48
CA ASN A 27 -3.33 10.24 -5.85
C ASN A 27 -2.87 11.69 -5.94
N SER A 28 -1.93 11.93 -6.86
CA SER A 28 -1.66 13.27 -7.37
C SER A 28 -2.92 13.92 -7.93
N THR A 29 -2.95 15.25 -7.96
CA THR A 29 -4.04 16.04 -8.56
C THR A 29 -4.17 15.83 -10.06
N TYR A 30 -3.13 15.29 -10.70
CA TYR A 30 -3.09 14.99 -12.13
C TYR A 30 -3.16 13.47 -12.36
N GLY A 31 -4.05 13.06 -13.26
CA GLY A 31 -4.29 11.67 -13.63
C GLY A 31 -5.62 11.12 -13.11
N TRP A 32 -5.89 9.85 -13.38
CA TRP A 32 -7.14 9.21 -12.94
C TRP A 32 -7.19 9.02 -11.43
N THR A 33 -8.35 9.29 -10.84
CA THR A 33 -8.63 8.92 -9.45
C THR A 33 -8.72 7.40 -9.31
N ALA A 34 -8.62 6.89 -8.08
CA ALA A 34 -8.75 5.46 -7.81
C ALA A 34 -10.05 4.88 -8.41
N ASN A 35 -11.16 5.60 -8.23
CA ASN A 35 -12.47 5.22 -8.76
C ASN A 35 -12.50 5.26 -10.30
N VAL A 36 -11.98 6.31 -10.92
CA VAL A 36 -11.93 6.39 -12.39
C VAL A 36 -11.07 5.27 -12.96
N ASN A 37 -9.93 4.98 -12.34
CA ASN A 37 -9.08 3.86 -12.75
C ASN A 37 -9.79 2.51 -12.61
N TRP A 38 -10.66 2.35 -11.60
CA TRP A 38 -11.46 1.15 -11.43
C TRP A 38 -12.53 1.02 -12.53
N VAL A 39 -13.33 2.06 -12.76
CA VAL A 39 -14.35 2.08 -13.83
C VAL A 39 -13.72 1.85 -15.21
N MET A 40 -12.61 2.55 -15.50
CA MET A 40 -11.88 2.41 -16.76
C MET A 40 -11.26 1.03 -16.93
N LYS A 41 -10.96 0.29 -15.84
CA LYS A 41 -10.52 -1.11 -15.95
C LYS A 41 -11.67 -2.09 -16.20
N ALA A 42 -12.88 -1.77 -15.74
CA ALA A 42 -14.06 -2.60 -15.92
C ALA A 42 -14.68 -2.49 -17.33
N GLN A 43 -14.35 -1.46 -18.10
CA GLN A 43 -14.89 -1.25 -19.45
C GLN A 43 -14.29 -2.25 -20.46
N ALA A 44 -15.15 -3.03 -21.13
CA ALA A 44 -14.76 -4.08 -22.07
C ALA A 44 -14.20 -3.56 -23.41
N LEU A 45 -14.77 -2.48 -23.96
CA LEU A 45 -14.34 -1.87 -25.23
C LEU A 45 -13.42 -0.67 -24.98
N ARG A 46 -12.32 -0.89 -24.25
CA ARG A 46 -11.37 0.18 -23.90
C ARG A 46 -10.18 0.20 -24.85
N ASP A 47 -9.77 1.41 -25.22
CA ASP A 47 -8.43 1.63 -25.79
C ASP A 47 -7.35 1.61 -24.68
N ASN A 48 -6.44 0.64 -24.78
CA ASN A 48 -5.33 0.45 -23.84
C ASN A 48 -4.26 1.54 -23.95
N SER A 49 -4.23 2.31 -25.03
CA SER A 49 -3.25 3.37 -25.28
C SER A 49 -3.30 4.51 -24.24
N ILE A 50 -4.48 4.76 -23.65
CA ILE A 50 -4.72 5.90 -22.74
C ILE A 50 -4.23 5.62 -21.31
N MET A 51 -4.06 4.35 -20.93
CA MET A 51 -3.69 3.98 -19.55
C MET A 51 -2.30 4.49 -19.13
N GLY A 52 -1.32 4.48 -20.04
CA GLY A 52 0.06 4.85 -19.71
C GLY A 52 0.21 6.33 -19.33
N TYR A 53 -0.52 7.21 -20.01
CA TYR A 53 -0.45 8.66 -19.81
C TYR A 53 -1.27 9.15 -18.62
N MET A 54 -2.31 8.40 -18.22
CA MET A 54 -3.26 8.81 -17.19
C MET A 54 -3.02 8.15 -15.81
N MET A 55 -1.95 7.36 -15.67
CA MET A 55 -1.59 6.79 -14.37
C MET A 55 -1.14 7.90 -13.41
N ALA A 56 -2.02 8.18 -12.44
CA ALA A 56 -1.71 9.11 -11.37
C ALA A 56 -0.59 8.56 -10.48
N LYS A 57 0.35 9.44 -10.14
CA LYS A 57 1.41 9.13 -9.20
C LYS A 57 0.82 9.00 -7.79
N LYS A 58 1.30 8.02 -7.02
CA LYS A 58 0.75 7.66 -5.71
C LYS A 58 1.65 8.19 -4.59
N THR A 59 1.06 8.90 -3.65
CA THR A 59 1.72 9.40 -2.43
C THR A 59 1.26 8.59 -1.22
N TRP A 60 2.21 8.05 -0.46
CA TRP A 60 1.98 7.45 0.84
C TRP A 60 1.82 8.53 1.91
N ARG A 61 0.73 8.46 2.69
CA ARG A 61 0.53 9.28 3.88
C ARG A 61 0.43 8.41 5.13
N SER A 62 1.17 8.79 6.16
CA SER A 62 1.15 8.14 7.48
C SER A 62 1.07 9.21 8.57
N PRO A 63 0.31 9.02 9.65
CA PRO A 63 0.33 9.94 10.80
C PRO A 63 1.62 9.82 11.60
N TYR A 64 2.28 8.65 11.55
CA TYR A 64 3.56 8.43 12.20
C TYR A 64 4.70 8.70 11.21
N CYS A 65 5.66 9.53 11.63
CA CYS A 65 6.98 9.57 11.00
C CYS A 65 7.54 8.16 11.09
N GLY A 66 7.76 7.52 9.95
CA GLY A 66 8.44 6.25 9.87
C GLY A 66 9.93 6.38 10.20
N ASP A 67 10.26 6.86 11.39
CA ASP A 67 11.51 6.55 12.06
C ASP A 67 11.40 5.08 12.52
N THR A 68 11.41 4.15 11.57
CA THR A 68 12.08 2.87 11.84
C THR A 68 13.52 3.27 12.12
N GLY A 69 13.85 3.39 13.40
CA GLY A 69 15.03 4.02 13.99
C GLY A 69 16.15 4.38 13.02
N LYS A 70 16.49 5.68 12.98
CA LYS A 70 17.76 6.20 12.44
C LYS A 70 18.92 5.36 12.98
N GLY A 71 19.29 4.28 12.30
CA GLY A 71 20.34 3.36 12.73
C GLY A 71 20.08 1.85 12.54
N GLN A 72 18.84 1.37 12.33
CA GLN A 72 18.60 -0.06 12.10
C GLN A 72 18.39 -0.38 10.61
N ARG A 73 19.26 -1.24 10.06
CA ARG A 73 19.07 -1.80 8.72
C ARG A 73 17.73 -2.54 8.68
N PRO A 74 16.86 -2.26 7.69
CA PRO A 74 15.56 -2.90 7.61
C PRO A 74 15.71 -4.42 7.44
N THR A 75 15.30 -5.19 8.45
CA THR A 75 15.27 -6.66 8.38
C THR A 75 14.26 -7.11 7.32
N LYS A 76 14.40 -8.36 6.83
CA LYS A 76 13.44 -8.94 5.88
C LYS A 76 11.99 -8.81 6.38
N ARG A 77 11.76 -9.08 7.68
CA ARG A 77 10.44 -8.95 8.33
C ARG A 77 9.89 -7.52 8.29
N THR A 78 10.73 -6.52 8.54
CA THR A 78 10.32 -5.10 8.49
C THR A 78 9.94 -4.70 7.07
N LYS A 79 10.69 -5.14 6.05
CA LYS A 79 10.36 -4.89 4.65
C LYS A 79 9.03 -5.54 4.27
N ASP A 80 8.83 -6.81 4.62
CA ASP A 80 7.60 -7.55 4.34
C ASP A 80 6.39 -6.94 5.05
N LEU A 81 6.58 -6.38 6.26
CA LEU A 81 5.52 -5.67 6.98
C LEU A 81 5.15 -4.34 6.31
N VAL A 82 6.15 -3.55 5.91
CA VAL A 82 5.93 -2.27 5.21
C VAL A 82 5.24 -2.49 3.86
N VAL A 83 5.60 -3.55 3.12
CA VAL A 83 4.91 -3.92 1.88
C VAL A 83 3.48 -4.37 2.14
N LEU A 84 3.23 -5.15 3.20
CA LEU A 84 1.86 -5.54 3.54
C LEU A 84 1.00 -4.31 3.90
N LEU A 85 1.51 -3.42 4.75
CA LEU A 85 0.84 -2.16 5.07
C LEU A 85 0.54 -1.36 3.81
N LEU A 86 1.47 -1.35 2.85
CA LEU A 86 1.27 -0.67 1.58
C LEU A 86 0.08 -1.20 0.79
N GLU A 87 0.00 -2.52 0.65
CA GLU A 87 -1.07 -3.17 -0.10
C GLU A 87 -2.42 -3.05 0.62
N THR A 88 -2.43 -3.14 1.95
CA THR A 88 -3.65 -2.89 2.74
C THR A 88 -4.14 -1.45 2.58
N ALA A 89 -3.23 -0.47 2.58
CA ALA A 89 -3.60 0.94 2.38
C ALA A 89 -4.08 1.23 0.96
N LEU A 90 -3.51 0.57 -0.06
CA LEU A 90 -3.97 0.63 -1.45
C LEU A 90 -5.42 0.14 -1.54
N LEU A 91 -5.70 -1.02 -0.96
CA LEU A 91 -7.05 -1.59 -0.94
C LEU A 91 -8.04 -0.67 -0.22
N SER A 92 -7.69 -0.18 0.97
CA SER A 92 -8.53 0.75 1.74
C SER A 92 -8.77 2.09 1.04
N SER A 93 -7.85 2.52 0.17
CA SER A 93 -7.96 3.77 -0.58
C SER A 93 -8.69 3.59 -1.93
N GLY A 94 -9.23 2.40 -2.20
CA GLY A 94 -10.02 2.10 -3.40
C GLY A 94 -9.20 1.72 -4.63
N PHE A 95 -7.93 1.35 -4.48
CA PHE A 95 -7.12 0.83 -5.57
C PHE A 95 -7.25 -0.69 -5.69
N SER A 96 -7.27 -1.19 -6.93
CA SER A 96 -7.13 -2.61 -7.20
C SER A 96 -5.69 -3.07 -6.95
N LEU A 97 -5.56 -4.25 -6.35
CA LEU A 97 -4.28 -4.96 -6.21
C LEU A 97 -3.88 -5.63 -7.53
N GLU A 98 -2.58 -5.72 -7.81
CA GLU A 98 -2.07 -6.45 -8.98
C GLU A 98 -2.17 -7.96 -8.79
N ASN A 99 -1.87 -8.45 -7.58
CA ASN A 99 -1.97 -9.87 -7.26
C ASN A 99 -2.52 -10.07 -5.83
N PRO A 100 -3.79 -10.46 -5.68
CA PRO A 100 -4.40 -10.65 -4.37
C PRO A 100 -3.78 -11.82 -3.59
N GLN A 101 -3.20 -12.82 -4.27
CA GLN A 101 -2.58 -13.96 -3.62
C GLN A 101 -1.29 -13.56 -2.90
N ASN A 102 -0.50 -12.67 -3.51
CA ASN A 102 0.72 -12.13 -2.91
C ASN A 102 0.42 -11.29 -1.65
N HIS A 103 -0.75 -10.64 -1.61
CA HIS A 103 -1.21 -9.91 -0.44
C HIS A 103 -1.71 -10.84 0.68
N SER A 104 -2.42 -11.91 0.30
CA SER A 104 -3.10 -12.80 1.24
C SER A 104 -2.14 -13.75 1.97
N ASN A 105 -1.13 -14.28 1.27
CA ASN A 105 -0.18 -15.25 1.83
C ASN A 105 0.55 -14.75 3.10
N PRO A 106 1.11 -13.52 3.14
CA PRO A 106 1.72 -12.98 4.36
C PRO A 106 0.73 -12.76 5.51
N ILE A 107 -0.53 -12.45 5.21
CA ILE A 107 -1.59 -12.28 6.22
C ILE A 107 -1.88 -13.62 6.88
N PHE A 108 -2.14 -14.66 6.08
CA PHE A 108 -2.41 -15.99 6.60
C PHE A 108 -1.24 -16.51 7.44
N HIS A 109 -0.01 -16.38 6.96
CA HIS A 109 1.17 -16.78 7.70
C HIS A 109 1.27 -16.09 9.07
N ARG A 110 1.01 -14.78 9.14
CA ARG A 110 1.01 -14.03 10.40
C ARG A 110 -0.16 -14.42 11.30
N HIS A 111 -1.34 -14.64 10.74
CA HIS A 111 -2.50 -15.10 11.50
C HIS A 111 -2.22 -16.47 12.14
N THR A 112 -1.66 -17.41 11.38
CA THR A 112 -1.22 -18.73 11.88
C THR A 112 -0.20 -18.60 12.99
N ILE A 113 0.79 -17.70 12.86
CA ILE A 113 1.75 -17.46 13.95
C ILE A 113 1.02 -17.00 15.21
N LEU A 114 0.10 -16.04 15.10
CA LEU A 114 -0.63 -15.49 16.25
C LEU A 114 -1.54 -16.51 16.94
N THR A 115 -2.16 -17.43 16.18
CA THR A 115 -3.03 -18.46 16.75
C THR A 115 -2.25 -19.60 17.38
N HIS A 116 -1.12 -19.99 16.81
CA HIS A 116 -0.29 -21.07 17.34
C HIS A 116 0.76 -20.63 18.37
N SER A 117 0.99 -19.32 18.53
CA SER A 117 1.87 -18.77 19.56
C SER A 117 1.17 -18.45 20.88
N SER A 118 -0.11 -18.80 21.04
CA SER A 118 -0.78 -18.72 22.34
C SER A 118 -0.31 -19.89 23.21
N PRO A 119 0.49 -19.68 24.27
CA PRO A 119 0.80 -20.75 25.20
C PRO A 119 -0.51 -21.13 25.89
N SER A 120 -0.86 -22.40 25.83
CA SER A 120 -1.80 -23.02 26.77
C SER A 120 -1.50 -22.50 28.17
N ARG A 121 -2.45 -21.77 28.75
CA ARG A 121 -2.45 -21.42 30.17
C ARG A 121 -3.53 -22.25 30.84
#